data_AF-A0A954X7P9-F1
#
_entry.id   AF-A0A954X7P9-F1
#
_cell.length_a   1.000
_cell.length_b   1.000
_cell.length_c   1.000
_cell.angle_alpha   90.00
_cell.angle_beta   90.00
_cell.angle_gamma   90.00
#
_symmetry.space_group_name_H-M   'P 1'
#
loop_
_entity.id
_entity.type
_entity.pdbx_description
1 polymer ?
#
loop_
_entity_poly.entity_id
_entity_poly.type
_entity_poly.pdbx_seq_one_letter_code
_entity_poly.pdbx_strand_id
1 'polypeptide(L)'
;MNAPGPPRDPSDGDMPPGDAPISARRFERRMNCGEVANPYGSAFWFCYLANTALMIAVSILFRYADFVIGYLGGTEQDLGLIVGIGMIGAILMRVVQGVRIDHYGPRTVWLICLLLFIASTGWHLLIGSVDGPSIYLARALFATSVAGCFG
;
A
#
# COMPACT_ATOMS: atom_id res chain seq x y z
N MET A 1 16.99 -12.86 78.42
CA MET A 1 17.96 -12.75 77.31
C MET A 1 17.24 -13.24 76.06
N ASN A 2 16.63 -12.33 75.30
CA ASN A 2 15.82 -12.68 74.11
C ASN A 2 16.64 -12.36 72.86
N ALA A 3 16.74 -13.32 71.95
CA ALA A 3 17.46 -13.20 70.69
C ALA A 3 16.74 -12.19 69.75
N PRO A 4 17.49 -11.44 68.91
CA PRO A 4 16.88 -10.54 67.92
C PRO A 4 16.16 -11.36 66.84
N GLY A 5 14.93 -10.96 66.52
CA GLY A 5 14.11 -11.58 65.47
C GLY A 5 14.70 -11.41 64.07
N PRO A 6 14.20 -12.19 63.08
CA PRO A 6 14.72 -12.16 61.71
C PRO A 6 14.58 -10.77 61.08
N PRO A 7 15.46 -10.42 60.12
CA PRO A 7 15.39 -9.15 59.41
C PRO A 7 14.06 -9.04 58.67
N ARG A 8 13.36 -7.91 58.83
CA ARG A 8 12.14 -7.60 58.07
C ARG A 8 12.48 -7.49 56.58
N ASP A 9 11.66 -8.14 55.75
CA ASP A 9 11.72 -8.06 54.30
C ASP A 9 11.48 -6.59 53.86
N PRO A 10 12.35 -6.00 53.02
CA PRO A 10 12.18 -4.62 52.54
C PRO A 10 10.91 -4.39 51.69
N SER A 11 10.22 -5.45 51.29
CA SER A 11 8.98 -5.36 50.49
C SER A 11 7.72 -5.04 51.30
N ASP A 12 7.79 -5.07 52.63
CA ASP A 12 6.66 -4.84 53.55
C ASP A 12 6.48 -3.36 53.95
N GLY A 13 7.19 -2.44 53.29
CA GLY A 13 7.07 -1.01 53.52
C GLY A 13 6.22 -0.34 52.46
N ASP A 14 5.13 0.31 52.89
CA ASP A 14 4.41 1.35 52.13
C ASP A 14 5.43 2.32 51.53
N MET A 15 5.74 2.12 50.24
CA MET A 15 6.69 2.95 49.52
C MET A 15 6.07 4.35 49.36
N PRO A 16 6.69 5.42 49.87
CA PRO A 16 6.17 6.76 49.66
C PRO A 16 6.10 7.01 48.14
N PRO A 17 5.08 7.75 47.64
CA PRO A 17 4.77 7.88 46.21
C PRO A 17 5.87 8.52 45.34
N GLY A 18 7.03 8.83 45.92
CA GLY A 18 8.21 9.40 45.26
C GLY A 18 9.33 8.40 44.94
N ASP A 19 9.27 7.14 45.37
CA ASP A 19 10.44 6.22 45.34
C ASP A 19 10.33 5.04 44.36
N ALA A 20 9.30 5.03 43.50
CA ALA A 20 9.18 4.00 42.45
C ALA A 20 10.50 3.88 41.67
N PRO A 21 11.08 2.67 41.54
CA PRO A 21 12.40 2.47 40.96
C PRO A 21 12.42 3.01 39.53
N ILE A 22 13.56 3.57 39.10
CA ILE A 22 13.72 4.17 37.76
C ILE A 22 13.30 3.19 36.65
N SER A 23 13.47 1.88 36.88
CA SER A 23 12.99 0.82 35.99
C SER A 23 11.46 0.79 35.85
N ALA A 24 10.72 0.92 36.94
CA ALA A 24 9.26 0.98 36.94
C ALA A 24 8.75 2.25 36.25
N ARG A 25 9.33 3.42 36.54
CA ARG A 25 8.96 4.67 35.82
C ARG A 25 9.33 4.64 34.34
N ARG A 26 10.42 3.97 33.96
CA ARG A 26 10.81 3.80 32.55
C ARG A 26 9.90 2.81 31.85
N PHE A 27 9.41 1.79 32.55
CA PHE A 27 8.43 0.83 32.04
C PHE A 27 7.04 1.45 31.89
N GLU A 28 6.56 2.20 32.89
CA GLU A 28 5.34 2.99 32.82
C GLU A 28 5.43 4.08 31.76
N ARG A 29 6.57 4.78 31.62
CA ARG A 29 6.78 5.76 30.54
C ARG A 29 6.82 5.10 29.16
N ARG A 30 7.32 3.87 29.03
CA ARG A 30 7.25 3.11 27.78
C ARG A 30 5.82 2.62 27.50
N MET A 31 5.05 2.26 28.53
CA MET A 31 3.61 1.93 28.39
C MET A 31 2.77 3.16 28.05
N ASN A 32 3.05 4.32 28.64
CA ASN A 32 2.38 5.60 28.34
C ASN A 32 2.86 6.24 27.04
N CYS A 33 4.02 5.86 26.48
CA CYS A 33 4.37 6.21 25.09
C CYS A 33 3.61 5.35 24.06
N GLY A 34 2.87 4.34 24.54
CA GLY A 34 1.77 3.67 23.84
C GLY A 34 0.40 4.27 24.19
N GLU A 35 0.36 5.49 24.75
CA GLU A 35 -0.85 6.32 24.70
C GLU A 35 -1.25 6.40 23.24
N VAL A 36 -2.42 5.84 22.97
CA VAL A 36 -2.91 5.41 21.67
C VAL A 36 -2.91 6.60 20.71
N ALA A 37 -1.78 6.86 20.06
CA ALA A 37 -1.71 7.74 18.91
C ALA A 37 -2.74 7.20 17.95
N ASN A 38 -3.84 7.94 17.77
CA ASN A 38 -5.03 7.49 17.08
C ASN A 38 -4.61 6.67 15.84
N PRO A 39 -4.90 5.35 15.80
CA PRO A 39 -4.45 4.48 14.71
C PRO A 39 -4.98 4.98 13.35
N TYR A 40 -6.03 5.81 13.38
CA TYR A 40 -6.59 6.54 12.24
C TYR A 40 -6.04 7.97 12.16
N GLY A 41 -4.73 8.11 12.21
CA GLY A 41 -4.05 9.39 11.97
C GLY A 41 -4.24 9.90 10.54
N SER A 42 -3.81 11.13 10.26
CA SER A 42 -3.93 11.73 8.92
C SER A 42 -3.28 10.89 7.82
N ALA A 43 -2.14 10.24 8.09
CA ALA A 43 -1.48 9.32 7.17
C ALA A 43 -2.38 8.14 6.76
N PHE A 44 -3.17 7.60 7.69
CA PHE A 44 -4.14 6.54 7.39
C PHE A 44 -5.20 7.04 6.40
N TRP A 45 -5.79 8.21 6.68
CA TRP A 45 -6.83 8.79 5.81
C TRP A 45 -6.31 9.17 4.43
N PHE A 46 -5.09 9.69 4.32
CA PHE A 46 -4.47 9.97 3.03
C PHE A 46 -4.20 8.69 2.23
N CYS A 47 -3.66 7.64 2.85
CA CYS A 47 -3.49 6.34 2.19
C CYS A 47 -4.83 5.72 1.79
N TYR A 48 -5.83 5.81 2.67
CA TYR A 48 -7.18 5.31 2.42
C TYR A 48 -7.80 6.01 1.22
N LEU A 49 -7.81 7.36 1.22
CA LEU A 49 -8.36 8.16 0.14
C LEU A 49 -7.63 7.92 -1.18
N ALA A 50 -6.29 7.84 -1.14
CA ALA A 50 -5.48 7.55 -2.32
C ALA A 50 -5.81 6.18 -2.92
N ASN A 51 -5.93 5.14 -2.07
CA ASN A 51 -6.31 3.81 -2.51
C ASN A 51 -7.76 3.78 -3.04
N THR A 52 -8.69 4.49 -2.40
CA THR A 52 -10.06 4.63 -2.88
C THR A 52 -10.10 5.30 -4.26
N ALA A 53 -9.38 6.40 -4.45
CA ALA A 53 -9.30 7.09 -5.74
C ALA A 53 -8.69 6.20 -6.84
N LEU A 54 -7.63 5.44 -6.50
CA LEU A 54 -7.04 4.45 -7.40
C LEU A 54 -8.08 3.40 -7.81
N MET A 55 -8.83 2.85 -6.85
CA MET A 55 -9.86 1.85 -7.13
C MET A 55 -10.99 2.40 -8.00
N ILE A 56 -11.43 3.65 -7.77
CA ILE A 56 -12.42 4.30 -8.64
C ILE A 56 -11.90 4.40 -10.08
N ALA A 57 -10.65 4.82 -10.26
CA ALA A 57 -10.03 4.93 -11.58
C ALA A 57 -9.93 3.55 -12.27
N VAL A 58 -9.55 2.50 -11.53
CA VAL A 58 -9.54 1.12 -12.04
C VAL A 58 -10.94 0.67 -12.45
N SER A 59 -11.96 0.98 -11.65
CA SER A 59 -13.34 0.59 -11.93
C SER A 59 -13.89 1.24 -13.21
N ILE A 60 -13.58 2.51 -13.47
CA ILE A 60 -13.97 3.19 -14.71
C ILE A 60 -13.40 2.45 -15.93
N LEU A 61 -12.21 1.87 -15.79
CA LEU A 61 -11.54 1.13 -16.86
C LEU A 61 -12.17 -0.23 -17.18
N PHE A 62 -13.13 -0.73 -16.39
CA PHE A 62 -13.97 -1.85 -16.82
C PHE A 62 -14.86 -1.48 -18.02
N ARG A 63 -15.14 -0.19 -18.19
CA ARG A 63 -15.87 0.33 -19.35
C ARG A 63 -14.98 0.51 -20.60
N TYR A 64 -13.76 -0.02 -20.55
CA TYR A 64 -12.84 -0.03 -21.68
C TYR A 64 -13.37 -0.82 -22.89
N ALA A 65 -14.28 -1.77 -22.67
CA ALA A 65 -14.98 -2.46 -23.75
C ALA A 65 -15.73 -1.48 -24.66
N ASP A 66 -16.44 -0.50 -24.07
CA ASP A 66 -17.17 0.52 -24.82
C ASP A 66 -16.22 1.45 -25.60
N PHE A 67 -15.01 1.70 -25.07
CA PHE A 67 -13.99 2.48 -25.77
C PHE A 67 -13.46 1.74 -27.00
N VAL A 68 -13.08 0.46 -26.86
CA VAL A 68 -12.49 -0.33 -27.95
C VAL A 68 -13.54 -0.69 -29.02
N ILE A 69 -14.71 -1.16 -28.61
CA ILE A 69 -15.74 -1.66 -29.53
C ILE A 69 -16.59 -0.49 -30.05
N GLY A 70 -17.00 0.43 -29.17
CA GLY A 70 -17.93 1.50 -29.50
C GLY A 70 -17.28 2.73 -30.14
N TYR A 71 -16.12 3.18 -29.65
CA TYR A 71 -15.47 4.39 -30.15
C TYR A 71 -14.41 4.10 -31.22
N LEU A 72 -13.66 3.01 -31.05
CA LEU A 72 -12.56 2.65 -31.92
C LEU A 72 -12.95 1.68 -33.05
N GLY A 73 -14.14 1.06 -32.96
CA GLY A 73 -14.64 0.11 -33.97
C GLY A 73 -13.93 -1.25 -33.97
N GLY A 74 -13.22 -1.60 -32.90
CA GLY A 74 -12.55 -2.90 -32.74
C GLY A 74 -13.53 -4.04 -32.42
N THR A 75 -13.04 -5.27 -32.46
CA THR A 75 -13.84 -6.47 -32.16
C THR A 75 -13.69 -6.93 -30.70
N GLU A 76 -14.60 -7.79 -30.22
CA GLU A 76 -14.46 -8.44 -28.90
C GLU A 76 -13.17 -9.28 -28.80
N GLN A 77 -12.73 -9.85 -29.93
CA GLN A 77 -11.50 -10.63 -30.01
C GLN A 77 -10.26 -9.75 -29.77
N ASP A 78 -10.25 -8.54 -30.36
CA ASP A 78 -9.15 -7.58 -30.17
C ASP A 78 -9.06 -7.12 -28.72
N LEU A 79 -10.22 -6.84 -28.10
CA LEU A 79 -10.32 -6.53 -26.69
C LEU A 79 -9.74 -7.66 -25.82
N GLY A 80 -10.12 -8.91 -26.10
CA GLY A 80 -9.60 -10.08 -25.39
C GLY A 80 -8.09 -10.22 -25.50
N LEU A 81 -7.53 -10.02 -26.70
CA LEU A 81 -6.09 -10.06 -26.94
C LEU A 81 -5.34 -8.94 -26.20
N ILE A 82 -5.85 -7.71 -26.25
CA ILE A 82 -5.26 -6.55 -25.57
C ILE A 82 -5.22 -6.78 -24.06
N VAL A 83 -6.33 -7.25 -23.48
CA VAL A 83 -6.42 -7.54 -22.04
C VAL A 83 -5.55 -8.73 -21.65
N GLY A 84 -5.52 -9.78 -22.47
CA GLY A 84 -4.72 -10.97 -22.23
C GLY A 84 -3.22 -10.68 -22.19
N ILE A 85 -2.70 -9.93 -23.17
CA ILE A 85 -1.28 -9.51 -23.19
C ILE A 85 -0.97 -8.64 -21.97
N GLY A 86 -1.88 -7.72 -21.61
CA GLY A 86 -1.71 -6.90 -20.41
C GLY A 86 -1.64 -7.71 -19.12
N MET A 87 -2.47 -8.74 -18.98
CA MET A 87 -2.44 -9.65 -17.83
C MET A 87 -1.13 -10.43 -17.72
N ILE A 88 -0.60 -10.96 -18.83
CA ILE A 88 0.69 -11.65 -18.84
C ILE A 88 1.80 -10.68 -18.40
N GLY A 89 1.80 -9.46 -18.93
CA GLY A 89 2.73 -8.42 -18.51
C GLY A 89 2.67 -8.12 -17.02
N ALA A 90 1.46 -8.02 -16.46
CA ALA A 90 1.25 -7.78 -15.03
C ALA A 90 1.79 -8.92 -14.15
N ILE A 91 1.63 -10.18 -14.56
CA ILE A 91 2.17 -11.34 -13.84
C ILE A 91 3.70 -11.29 -13.81
N LEU A 92 4.34 -10.99 -14.95
CA LEU A 92 5.80 -10.89 -15.02
C LEU A 92 6.33 -9.74 -14.16
N MET A 93 5.68 -8.57 -14.23
CA MET A 93 6.09 -7.42 -13.43
C MET A 93 5.89 -7.63 -11.94
N ARG A 94 4.96 -8.49 -11.50
CA ARG A 94 4.80 -8.84 -10.09
C ARG A 94 6.06 -9.44 -9.48
N VAL A 95 6.76 -10.31 -10.21
CA VAL A 95 8.01 -10.91 -9.73
C VAL A 95 9.09 -9.83 -9.58
N VAL A 96 9.19 -8.93 -10.57
CA VAL A 96 10.14 -7.81 -10.55
C VAL A 96 9.82 -6.84 -9.41
N GLN A 97 8.55 -6.52 -9.20
CA GLN A 97 8.09 -5.60 -8.18
C GLN A 97 8.32 -6.14 -6.76
N GLY A 98 8.07 -7.44 -6.52
CA GLY A 98 8.35 -8.07 -5.23
C GLY A 98 9.82 -7.90 -4.83
N VAL A 99 10.75 -8.22 -5.73
CA VAL A 99 12.19 -8.03 -5.49
C VAL A 99 12.55 -6.55 -5.27
N ARG A 100 11.89 -5.62 -5.99
CA ARG A 100 12.17 -4.18 -5.83
C ARG A 100 11.63 -3.60 -4.53
N ILE A 101 10.53 -4.13 -4.00
CA ILE A 101 9.96 -3.71 -2.70
C ILE A 101 10.96 -4.04 -1.58
N ASP A 102 11.58 -5.21 -1.64
CA ASP A 102 12.57 -5.66 -0.65
C ASP A 102 13.81 -4.74 -0.60
N HIS A 103 14.18 -4.12 -1.72
CA HIS A 103 15.35 -3.24 -1.81
C HIS A 103 15.08 -1.74 -1.58
N TYR A 104 13.98 -1.20 -2.10
CA TYR A 104 13.73 0.26 -2.13
C TYR A 104 12.61 0.72 -1.18
N GLY A 105 11.96 -0.23 -0.52
CA GLY A 105 10.86 0.01 0.40
C GLY A 105 9.53 0.29 -0.32
N PRO A 106 8.40 0.05 0.38
CA PRO A 106 7.07 0.02 -0.24
C PRO A 106 6.59 1.40 -0.72
N ARG A 107 6.97 2.49 -0.04
CA ARG A 107 6.50 3.85 -0.38
C ARG A 107 6.98 4.32 -1.75
N THR A 108 8.25 4.06 -2.07
CA THR A 108 8.86 4.49 -3.34
C THR A 108 8.27 3.70 -4.50
N VAL A 109 8.08 2.39 -4.32
CA VAL A 109 7.46 1.52 -5.33
C VAL A 109 6.03 1.95 -5.61
N TRP A 110 5.25 2.27 -4.57
CA TRP A 110 3.87 2.74 -4.72
C TRP A 110 3.79 4.06 -5.50
N LEU A 111 4.66 5.04 -5.22
CA LEU A 111 4.71 6.30 -5.97
C LEU A 111 5.09 6.09 -7.45
N ILE A 112 6.06 5.22 -7.73
CA ILE A 112 6.43 4.88 -9.10
C ILE A 112 5.26 4.23 -9.84
N CYS A 113 4.56 3.27 -9.21
CA CYS A 113 3.40 2.62 -9.81
C CYS A 113 2.26 3.61 -10.05
N LEU A 114 2.03 4.56 -9.14
CA LEU A 114 1.05 5.62 -9.33
C LEU A 114 1.40 6.53 -10.52
N LEU A 115 2.68 6.91 -10.67
CA LEU A 115 3.12 7.71 -11.82
C LEU A 115 2.97 6.96 -13.14
N LEU A 116 3.33 5.67 -13.17
CA LEU A 116 3.15 4.83 -14.35
C LEU A 116 1.66 4.63 -14.69
N PHE A 117 0.80 4.53 -13.67
CA PHE A 117 -0.65 4.49 -13.84
C PHE A 117 -1.17 5.77 -14.50
N ILE A 118 -0.82 6.94 -13.97
CA ILE A 118 -1.22 8.24 -14.53
C ILE A 118 -0.71 8.40 -15.97
N ALA A 119 0.56 8.06 -16.22
CA ALA A 119 1.15 8.13 -17.55
C ALA A 119 0.44 7.19 -18.54
N SER A 120 0.11 5.97 -18.11
CA SER A 120 -0.63 5.02 -18.94
C SER A 120 -2.06 5.51 -19.23
N THR A 121 -2.78 6.02 -18.24
CA THR A 121 -4.12 6.59 -18.45
C THR A 121 -4.07 7.78 -19.39
N GLY A 122 -3.09 8.67 -19.24
CA GLY A 122 -2.86 9.79 -20.17
C GLY A 122 -2.56 9.30 -21.59
N TRP A 123 -1.76 8.23 -21.73
CA TRP A 123 -1.47 7.62 -23.02
C TRP A 123 -2.73 7.07 -23.69
N HIS A 124 -3.64 6.43 -22.94
CA HIS A 124 -4.90 5.91 -23.49
C HIS A 124 -5.80 7.01 -24.07
N LEU A 125 -5.74 8.25 -23.55
CA LEU A 125 -6.50 9.38 -24.09
C LEU A 125 -5.98 9.87 -25.45
N LEU A 126 -4.72 9.57 -25.78
CA LEU A 126 -4.08 10.00 -27.03
C LEU A 126 -4.23 8.95 -28.15
N ILE A 127 -4.72 7.76 -27.85
CA ILE A 127 -4.89 6.67 -28.82
C ILE A 127 -6.21 6.88 -29.57
N GLY A 128 -6.11 7.19 -30.87
CA GLY A 128 -7.26 7.33 -31.77
C GLY A 128 -7.52 6.14 -32.72
N SER A 129 -6.72 5.07 -32.66
CA SER A 129 -6.79 3.95 -33.61
C SER A 129 -6.41 2.62 -32.97
N VAL A 130 -7.14 1.53 -33.31
CA VAL A 130 -6.93 0.16 -32.78
C VAL A 130 -5.66 -0.49 -33.33
N ASP A 131 -5.30 -0.17 -34.57
CA ASP A 131 -4.30 -0.92 -35.35
C ASP A 131 -2.85 -0.73 -34.85
N GLY A 132 -2.63 0.19 -33.92
CA GLY A 132 -1.30 0.51 -33.42
C GLY A 132 -0.87 -0.38 -32.24
N PRO A 133 0.39 -0.85 -32.19
CA PRO A 133 0.92 -1.59 -31.03
C PRO A 133 0.88 -0.78 -29.72
N SER A 134 0.71 0.55 -29.85
CA SER A 134 0.57 1.49 -28.74
C SER A 134 -0.56 1.14 -27.76
N ILE A 135 -1.68 0.57 -28.22
CA ILE A 135 -2.81 0.21 -27.35
C ILE A 135 -2.47 -0.99 -26.45
N TYR A 136 -1.71 -1.95 -26.97
CA TYR A 136 -1.23 -3.09 -26.23
C TYR A 136 -0.20 -2.68 -25.18
N LEU A 137 0.73 -1.79 -25.56
CA LEU A 137 1.76 -1.29 -24.64
C LEU A 137 1.17 -0.42 -23.53
N ALA A 138 0.25 0.49 -23.87
CA ALA A 138 -0.45 1.31 -22.88
C ALA A 138 -1.22 0.41 -21.89
N ARG A 139 -1.93 -0.62 -22.40
CA ARG A 139 -2.67 -1.56 -21.55
C ARG A 139 -1.75 -2.40 -20.67
N ALA A 140 -0.64 -2.90 -21.20
CA ALA A 140 0.34 -3.64 -20.40
C ALA A 140 0.96 -2.76 -19.31
N LEU A 141 1.29 -1.51 -19.64
CA LEU A 141 1.78 -0.54 -18.66
C LEU A 141 0.74 -0.25 -17.57
N PHE A 142 -0.54 -0.16 -17.95
CA PHE A 142 -1.63 0.02 -16.99
C PHE A 142 -1.72 -1.17 -16.04
N ALA A 143 -1.85 -2.38 -16.59
CA ALA A 143 -2.03 -3.61 -15.81
C ALA A 143 -0.86 -3.85 -14.85
N THR A 144 0.37 -3.58 -15.29
CA THR A 144 1.59 -3.71 -14.47
C THR A 144 1.68 -2.64 -13.37
N SER A 145 1.20 -1.42 -13.64
CA SER A 145 1.14 -0.35 -12.63
C SER A 145 0.13 -0.68 -11.54
N VAL A 146 -1.07 -1.14 -11.92
CA VAL A 146 -2.11 -1.57 -10.96
C VAL A 146 -1.60 -2.75 -10.12
N ALA A 147 -0.95 -3.73 -10.74
CA ALA A 147 -0.39 -4.88 -10.02
C ALA A 147 0.64 -4.47 -8.96
N GLY A 148 1.44 -3.44 -9.23
CA GLY A 148 2.46 -2.93 -8.30
C GLY A 148 1.90 -2.07 -7.16
N CYS A 149 0.73 -1.46 -7.33
CA CYS A 149 0.05 -0.75 -6.24
C CYS A 149 -0.48 -1.68 -5.14
N PHE A 150 -0.68 -2.98 -5.45
CA PHE A 150 -1.15 -4.01 -4.52
C PHE A 150 -0.09 -5.05 -4.14
N GLY A 151 1.17 -4.82 -4.53
CA GLY A 151 2.30 -5.73 -4.32
C GLY A 151 2.97 -5.57 -2.96
#